data_AF-A0A2S6NEZ6-F1
#
_entry.id   AF-A0A2S6NEZ6-F1
#
_cell.length_a   1.000
_cell.length_b   1.000
_cell.length_c   1.000
_cell.angle_alpha   90.00
_cell.angle_beta   90.00
_cell.angle_gamma   90.00
#
_symmetry.space_group_name_H-M   'P 1'
#
loop_
_entity.id
_entity.type
_entity.pdbx_description
1 polymer ?
#
loop_
_entity_poly.entity_id
_entity_poly.type
_entity_poly.pdbx_seq_one_letter_code
_entity_poly.pdbx_strand_id
1 'polypeptide(L)'
;MSKPTVCLNLVLIYLTPMFLWAADGDLDIARQAALETLDAYRARTAISLITAARLIAFELASLASLSQSMDDDLAPELALRFRGNAVTLDRAAERNRAVLDRQRIPAAAAHLTPENAAAAVAEAQQRVQQAIAALQPA
;
A
#
# COMPACT_ATOMS: atom_id res chain seq x y z
N MET A 1 13.46 12.11 -18.72
CA MET A 1 12.67 12.10 -17.47
C MET A 1 11.31 11.49 -17.79
N SER A 2 11.04 10.29 -17.27
CA SER A 2 9.88 9.46 -17.64
C SER A 2 8.60 10.01 -17.00
N LYS A 3 7.52 10.22 -17.78
CA LYS A 3 6.25 10.81 -17.33
C LYS A 3 5.67 10.07 -16.10
N PRO A 4 5.54 10.72 -14.93
CA PRO A 4 4.71 10.22 -13.83
C PRO A 4 3.20 10.50 -14.02
N THR A 5 2.72 10.92 -15.19
CA THR A 5 1.69 11.99 -15.22
C THR A 5 0.23 11.62 -15.52
N VAL A 6 -0.17 10.38 -15.85
CA VAL A 6 -1.61 10.09 -16.10
C VAL A 6 -2.23 9.23 -15.01
N CYS A 7 -1.62 8.09 -14.68
CA CYS A 7 -2.12 7.23 -13.61
C CYS A 7 -2.10 7.92 -12.23
N LEU A 8 -1.02 8.64 -11.91
CA LEU A 8 -0.95 9.44 -10.70
C LEU A 8 -2.04 10.51 -10.67
N ASN A 9 -2.23 11.24 -11.77
CA ASN A 9 -3.26 12.26 -11.85
C ASN A 9 -4.67 11.67 -11.68
N LEU A 10 -4.95 10.51 -12.29
CA LEU A 10 -6.21 9.81 -12.11
C LEU A 10 -6.43 9.42 -10.64
N VAL A 11 -5.42 8.85 -9.99
CA VAL A 11 -5.47 8.51 -8.56
C VAL A 11 -5.73 9.74 -7.71
N LEU A 12 -4.99 10.83 -7.94
CA LEU A 12 -5.18 12.07 -7.20
C LEU A 12 -6.56 12.68 -7.41
N ILE A 13 -7.14 12.59 -8.62
CA ILE A 13 -8.51 13.04 -8.88
C ILE A 13 -9.52 12.30 -7.97
N TYR A 14 -9.33 11.00 -7.75
CA TYR A 14 -10.22 10.22 -6.88
C TYR A 14 -9.94 10.42 -5.39
N LEU A 15 -8.68 10.60 -5.00
CA LEU A 15 -8.32 10.76 -3.59
C LEU A 15 -8.58 12.17 -3.07
N THR A 16 -8.35 13.21 -3.88
CA THR A 16 -8.46 14.63 -3.46
C THR A 16 -9.79 14.93 -2.74
N PRO A 17 -10.97 14.52 -3.23
CA PRO A 17 -12.23 14.78 -2.55
C PRO A 17 -12.32 14.19 -1.12
N MET A 18 -11.57 13.12 -0.83
CA MET A 18 -11.56 12.49 0.50
C MET A 18 -10.79 13.31 1.54
N PHE A 19 -9.91 14.23 1.11
CA PHE A 19 -9.13 15.11 1.97
C PHE A 19 -9.74 16.51 2.12
N LEU A 20 -10.78 16.85 1.35
CA LEU A 20 -11.37 18.20 1.32
C LEU A 20 -11.83 18.68 2.70
N TRP A 21 -12.43 17.79 3.50
CA TRP A 21 -12.93 18.18 4.82
C TRP A 21 -11.79 18.58 5.77
N ALA A 22 -10.66 17.88 5.71
CA ALA A 22 -9.48 18.23 6.51
C ALA A 22 -8.74 19.47 5.98
N ALA A 23 -9.00 19.86 4.73
CA ALA A 23 -8.39 21.00 4.06
C ALA A 23 -9.28 22.26 4.06
N ASP A 24 -10.35 22.30 4.86
CA ASP A 24 -11.30 23.41 4.91
C ASP A 24 -11.89 23.77 3.52
N GLY A 25 -12.05 22.75 2.66
CA GLY A 25 -12.55 22.92 1.29
C GLY A 25 -11.52 23.42 0.27
N ASP A 26 -10.27 23.70 0.66
CA ASP A 26 -9.20 24.08 -0.25
C ASP A 26 -8.73 22.88 -1.09
N LEU A 27 -8.97 22.96 -2.40
CA LEU A 27 -8.63 21.90 -3.35
C LEU A 27 -7.13 21.68 -3.51
N ASP A 28 -6.32 22.73 -3.43
CA ASP A 28 -4.87 22.63 -3.61
C ASP A 28 -4.24 21.97 -2.38
N ILE A 29 -4.70 22.35 -1.17
CA ILE A 29 -4.28 21.70 0.08
C ILE A 29 -4.74 20.24 0.12
N ALA A 30 -5.99 19.95 -0.25
CA ALA A 30 -6.51 18.58 -0.28
C ALA A 30 -5.74 17.69 -1.27
N ARG A 31 -5.41 18.23 -2.45
CA ARG A 31 -4.62 17.52 -3.46
C ARG A 31 -3.20 17.27 -2.97
N GLN A 32 -2.59 18.24 -2.30
CA GLN A 32 -1.26 18.09 -1.71
C GLN A 32 -1.26 17.01 -0.61
N ALA A 33 -2.24 17.02 0.29
CA ALA A 33 -2.39 15.99 1.32
C ALA A 33 -2.57 14.58 0.73
N ALA A 34 -3.37 14.46 -0.35
CA ALA A 34 -3.53 13.19 -1.06
C ALA A 34 -2.21 12.70 -1.69
N LEU A 35 -1.42 13.61 -2.27
CA LEU A 35 -0.11 13.30 -2.84
C LEU A 35 0.87 12.86 -1.75
N GLU A 36 0.99 13.60 -0.65
CA GLU A 36 1.88 13.28 0.47
C GLU A 36 1.55 11.91 1.09
N THR A 37 0.25 11.64 1.28
CA THR A 37 -0.22 10.35 1.80
C THR A 37 0.14 9.21 0.85
N LEU A 38 0.00 9.41 -0.46
CA LEU A 38 0.32 8.41 -1.47
C LEU A 38 1.83 8.17 -1.59
N ASP A 39 2.64 9.23 -1.49
CA ASP A 39 4.10 9.18 -1.58
C ASP A 39 4.73 8.41 -0.41
N ALA A 40 4.07 8.36 0.76
CA ALA A 40 4.48 7.54 1.89
C ALA A 40 4.61 6.05 1.54
N TYR A 41 3.84 5.56 0.57
CA TYR A 41 3.87 4.17 0.11
C TYR A 41 4.99 3.88 -0.91
N ARG A 42 5.69 4.91 -1.42
CA ARG A 42 6.80 4.80 -2.36
C ARG A 42 6.51 3.85 -3.54
N ALA A 43 5.33 3.98 -4.14
CA ALA A 43 4.89 3.15 -5.25
C ALA A 43 5.85 3.27 -6.45
N ARG A 44 6.41 2.14 -6.90
CA ARG A 44 7.36 2.08 -8.03
C ARG A 44 6.74 1.66 -9.36
N THR A 45 5.53 1.11 -9.30
CA THR A 45 4.76 0.63 -10.46
C THR A 45 3.35 1.16 -10.41
N ALA A 46 2.67 1.21 -11.56
CA ALA A 46 1.25 1.58 -11.63
C ALA A 46 0.37 0.65 -10.76
N ILE A 47 0.72 -0.64 -10.67
CA ILE A 47 0.01 -1.60 -9.81
C ILE A 47 0.16 -1.22 -8.34
N SER A 48 1.39 -0.96 -7.88
CA SER A 48 1.62 -0.52 -6.49
C SER A 48 0.95 0.82 -6.19
N LEU A 49 0.90 1.73 -7.17
CA LEU A 49 0.24 3.04 -7.04
C LEU A 49 -1.27 2.89 -6.84
N ILE A 50 -1.93 2.09 -7.69
CA ILE A 50 -3.37 1.81 -7.58
C ILE A 50 -3.67 1.04 -6.29
N THR A 51 -2.81 0.11 -5.90
CA THR A 51 -2.99 -0.65 -4.64
C THR A 51 -2.89 0.26 -3.42
N ALA A 52 -1.92 1.19 -3.39
CA ALA A 52 -1.79 2.19 -2.33
C ALA A 52 -2.99 3.16 -2.30
N ALA A 53 -3.45 3.61 -3.47
CA ALA A 53 -4.64 4.45 -3.55
C ALA A 53 -5.89 3.75 -2.99
N ARG A 54 -6.09 2.47 -3.31
CA ARG A 54 -7.20 1.67 -2.78
C ARG A 54 -7.09 1.47 -1.28
N LEU A 55 -5.89 1.23 -0.77
CA LEU A 55 -5.63 1.13 0.66
C LEU A 55 -6.07 2.41 1.39
N ILE A 56 -5.57 3.57 0.96
CA ILE A 56 -5.94 4.88 1.52
C ILE A 56 -7.46 5.10 1.45
N ALA A 57 -8.07 4.85 0.29
CA ALA A 57 -9.51 5.05 0.12
C ALA A 57 -10.34 4.15 1.06
N PHE A 58 -9.95 2.89 1.25
CA PHE A 58 -10.65 2.00 2.17
C PHE A 58 -10.45 2.39 3.64
N GLU A 59 -9.27 2.82 4.03
CA GLU A 59 -9.00 3.30 5.39
C GLU A 59 -9.83 4.55 5.71
N LEU A 60 -9.80 5.56 4.83
CA LEU A 60 -10.58 6.79 5.02
C LEU A 60 -12.09 6.52 5.00
N ALA A 61 -12.58 5.67 4.11
CA ALA A 61 -13.99 5.29 4.07
C ALA A 61 -14.42 4.48 5.31
N SER A 62 -13.52 3.67 5.86
CA SER A 62 -13.76 2.94 7.11
C SER A 62 -13.91 3.91 8.28
N LEU A 63 -13.00 4.88 8.41
CA LEU A 63 -13.07 5.94 9.42
C LEU A 63 -14.35 6.78 9.28
N ALA A 64 -14.71 7.17 8.05
CA ALA A 64 -15.94 7.90 7.79
C ALA A 64 -17.19 7.09 8.20
N SER A 65 -17.21 5.79 7.90
CA SER A 65 -18.30 4.90 8.32
C SER A 65 -18.38 4.78 9.85
N LEU A 66 -17.24 4.65 10.54
CA LEU A 66 -17.22 4.63 12.01
C LEU A 66 -17.73 5.94 12.59
N SER A 67 -17.26 7.08 12.08
CA SER A 67 -17.71 8.41 12.51
C SER A 67 -19.22 8.58 12.32
N GLN A 68 -19.76 8.19 11.16
CA GLN A 68 -21.21 8.23 10.91
C GLN A 68 -21.99 7.34 11.89
N SER A 69 -21.43 6.20 12.32
CA SER A 69 -22.07 5.30 13.28
C SER A 69 -22.14 5.82 14.72
N MET A 70 -21.51 6.96 14.98
CA MET A 70 -21.45 7.62 16.29
C MET A 70 -22.39 8.83 16.39
N ASP A 71 -23.17 9.11 15.36
CA ASP A 71 -24.19 10.17 15.38
C ASP A 71 -25.31 9.80 16.37
N ASP A 72 -25.60 10.70 17.30
CA ASP A 72 -26.54 10.49 18.42
C ASP A 72 -27.99 10.33 17.93
N ASP A 73 -28.33 10.94 16.78
CA ASP A 73 -29.67 10.89 16.20
C ASP A 73 -29.86 9.72 15.21
N LEU A 74 -28.87 8.82 15.12
CA LEU A 74 -28.88 7.74 14.15
C LEU A 74 -29.72 6.54 14.61
N ALA A 75 -30.63 6.08 13.74
CA ALA A 75 -31.38 4.84 13.97
C ALA A 75 -30.43 3.64 14.22
N PRO A 76 -30.72 2.75 15.19
CA PRO A 76 -29.84 1.64 15.54
C PRO A 76 -29.44 0.73 14.37
N GLU A 77 -30.33 0.48 13.42
CA GLU A 77 -30.06 -0.35 12.24
C GLU A 77 -29.02 0.31 11.31
N LEU A 78 -29.07 1.63 11.19
CA LEU A 78 -28.08 2.39 10.42
C LEU A 78 -26.72 2.40 11.11
N ALA A 79 -26.70 2.54 12.43
CA ALA A 79 -25.46 2.46 13.21
C ALA A 79 -24.77 1.10 13.03
N LEU A 80 -25.54 0.01 13.10
CA LEU A 80 -25.03 -1.34 12.84
C LEU A 80 -24.53 -1.50 11.40
N ARG A 81 -25.25 -0.97 10.41
CA ARG A 81 -24.85 -1.01 9.00
C ARG A 81 -23.52 -0.30 8.77
N PHE A 82 -23.35 0.91 9.31
CA PHE A 82 -22.10 1.65 9.17
C PHE A 82 -20.92 0.95 9.84
N ARG A 83 -21.12 0.35 11.03
CA ARG A 83 -20.09 -0.47 11.69
C ARG A 83 -19.73 -1.72 10.86
N GLY A 84 -20.71 -2.38 10.26
CA GLY A 84 -20.49 -3.51 9.35
C GLY A 84 -19.71 -3.11 8.08
N ASN A 85 -20.02 -1.93 7.52
CA ASN A 85 -19.28 -1.37 6.40
C ASN A 85 -17.83 -1.09 6.79
N ALA A 86 -17.58 -0.46 7.93
CA ALA A 86 -16.24 -0.19 8.44
C ALA A 86 -15.38 -1.46 8.53
N VAL A 87 -15.92 -2.54 9.14
CA VAL A 87 -15.22 -3.84 9.21
C VAL A 87 -14.91 -4.41 7.82
N THR A 88 -15.81 -4.23 6.86
CA THR A 88 -15.62 -4.74 5.49
C THR A 88 -14.54 -3.96 4.75
N LEU A 89 -14.54 -2.63 4.89
CA LEU A 89 -13.56 -1.72 4.30
C LEU A 89 -12.17 -1.95 4.92
N ASP A 90 -12.09 -2.10 6.24
CA ASP A 90 -10.85 -2.42 6.96
C ASP A 90 -10.22 -3.73 6.47
N ARG A 91 -11.01 -4.80 6.32
CA ARG A 91 -10.51 -6.05 5.72
C ARG A 91 -10.04 -5.88 4.28
N ALA A 92 -10.68 -5.00 3.50
CA ALA A 92 -10.24 -4.69 2.15
C ALA A 92 -8.91 -3.91 2.17
N ALA A 93 -8.74 -2.97 3.10
CA ALA A 93 -7.48 -2.28 3.35
C ALA A 93 -6.36 -3.26 3.69
N GLU A 94 -6.55 -4.14 4.68
CA GLU A 94 -5.55 -5.15 5.07
C GLU A 94 -5.09 -6.03 3.91
N ARG A 95 -6.00 -6.44 3.01
CA ARG A 95 -5.64 -7.20 1.81
C ARG A 95 -4.74 -6.40 0.86
N ASN A 96 -5.02 -5.11 0.68
CA ASN A 96 -4.16 -4.24 -0.15
C ASN A 96 -2.80 -4.01 0.50
N ARG A 97 -2.75 -3.84 1.83
CA ARG A 97 -1.50 -3.73 2.58
C ARG A 97 -0.63 -4.96 2.41
N ALA A 98 -1.21 -6.16 2.58
CA ALA A 98 -0.50 -7.42 2.34
C ALA A 98 0.04 -7.56 0.91
N VAL A 99 -0.66 -7.02 -0.10
CA VAL A 99 -0.16 -7.00 -1.49
C VAL A 99 1.03 -6.04 -1.64
N LEU A 100 0.98 -4.85 -1.02
CA LEU A 100 2.10 -3.90 -1.05
C LEU A 100 3.32 -4.45 -0.32
N ASP A 101 3.14 -5.09 0.83
CA ASP A 101 4.24 -5.69 1.59
C ASP A 101 4.94 -6.81 0.81
N ARG A 102 4.19 -7.64 0.07
CA ARG A 102 4.76 -8.65 -0.84
C ARG A 102 5.55 -8.05 -2.00
N GLN A 103 5.20 -6.84 -2.44
CA GLN A 103 5.90 -6.11 -3.50
C GLN A 103 7.09 -5.30 -2.98
N ARG A 104 7.23 -5.18 -1.65
CA ARG A 104 8.31 -4.46 -1.01
C ARG A 104 9.59 -5.28 -1.12
N ILE A 105 10.53 -4.80 -1.91
CA ILE A 105 11.92 -5.30 -1.90
C ILE A 105 12.43 -5.15 -0.45
N PRO A 106 12.89 -6.21 0.21
CA PRO A 106 13.45 -6.13 1.55
C PRO A 106 14.55 -5.07 1.60
N ALA A 107 14.63 -4.30 2.68
CA ALA A 107 15.65 -3.25 2.83
C ALA A 107 17.08 -3.79 2.64
N ALA A 108 17.33 -5.03 3.05
CA ALA A 108 18.60 -5.72 2.81
C ALA A 108 18.94 -5.88 1.31
N ALA A 109 17.93 -6.12 0.46
CA ALA A 109 18.11 -6.27 -0.98
C ALA A 109 18.25 -4.92 -1.71
N ALA A 110 17.87 -3.80 -1.10
CA ALA A 110 18.01 -2.46 -1.69
C ALA A 110 19.46 -1.97 -1.75
N HIS A 111 20.37 -2.57 -0.97
CA HIS A 111 21.80 -2.25 -0.93
C HIS A 111 22.68 -3.30 -1.64
N LEU A 112 22.07 -4.31 -2.26
CA LEU A 112 22.82 -5.29 -3.04
C LEU A 112 23.27 -4.66 -4.36
N THR A 113 24.58 -4.48 -4.51
CA THR A 113 25.17 -4.24 -5.83
C THR A 113 25.07 -5.53 -6.66
N PRO A 114 25.04 -5.43 -8.00
CA PRO A 114 25.04 -6.61 -8.87
C PRO A 114 26.22 -7.56 -8.58
N GLU A 115 27.38 -7.00 -8.22
CA GLU A 115 28.58 -7.74 -7.85
C GLU A 115 28.42 -8.50 -6.53
N ASN A 116 27.88 -7.86 -5.49
CA ASN A 116 27.65 -8.52 -4.21
C ASN A 116 26.55 -9.58 -4.29
N ALA A 117 25.53 -9.35 -5.12
CA ALA A 117 24.50 -10.34 -5.40
C ALA A 117 25.08 -11.55 -6.16
N ALA A 118 25.91 -11.31 -7.18
CA ALA A 118 26.57 -12.38 -7.93
C ALA A 118 27.53 -13.21 -7.06
N ALA A 119 28.30 -12.54 -6.19
CA ALA A 119 29.19 -13.21 -5.24
C ALA A 119 28.41 -14.08 -4.25
N ALA A 120 27.31 -13.58 -3.68
CA ALA A 120 26.47 -14.34 -2.77
C ALA A 120 25.82 -15.57 -3.44
N VAL A 121 25.40 -15.44 -4.71
CA VAL A 121 24.87 -16.57 -5.50
C VAL A 121 25.95 -17.62 -5.76
N ALA A 122 27.15 -17.19 -6.15
CA ALA A 122 28.27 -18.11 -6.38
C ALA A 122 28.64 -18.89 -5.10
N GLU A 123 28.69 -18.20 -3.96
CA GLU A 123 28.97 -18.83 -2.66
C GLU A 123 27.88 -19.82 -2.24
N ALA A 124 26.61 -19.47 -2.48
CA ALA A 124 25.49 -20.38 -2.22
C ALA A 124 25.54 -21.63 -3.12
N GLN A 125 25.85 -21.45 -4.41
CA GLN A 125 26.00 -22.56 -5.36
C GLN A 125 27.14 -23.49 -4.95
N GLN A 126 28.27 -22.94 -4.51
CA GLN A 126 29.41 -23.72 -4.05
C GLN A 126 29.07 -24.54 -2.80
N ARG A 127 28.35 -23.96 -1.82
CA ARG A 127 27.85 -24.68 -0.65
C ARG A 127 26.90 -25.82 -1.01
N VAL A 128 26.00 -25.58 -1.97
CA VAL A 128 25.09 -26.63 -2.47
C VAL A 128 25.85 -27.76 -3.16
N GLN A 129 26.85 -27.44 -3.99
CA GLN A 129 27.68 -28.45 -4.66
C GLN A 129 28.49 -29.28 -3.66
N GLN A 130 29.07 -28.66 -2.63
CA GLN A 130 29.78 -29.37 -1.56
C GLN A 130 28.84 -30.30 -0.78
N ALA A 131 27.62 -29.85 -0.46
CA ALA A 131 26.62 -30.68 0.20
C ALA A 131 26.18 -31.87 -0.67
N ILE A 132 26.00 -31.66 -1.99
CA ILE A 132 25.68 -32.75 -2.93
C ILE A 132 26.82 -33.75 -3.02
N ALA A 133 28.07 -33.29 -3.13
CA ALA A 133 29.24 -34.16 -3.20
C ALA A 133 29.42 -35.00 -1.91
N ALA A 134 29.11 -34.41 -0.75
CA ALA A 134 29.14 -35.13 0.54
C ALA A 134 28.04 -36.21 0.68
N LEU A 135 27.00 -36.18 -0.16
CA LEU A 135 25.89 -37.14 -0.13
C LEU A 135 26.04 -38.29 -1.14
N GLN A 136 27.01 -38.23 -2.07
CA GLN A 136 27.28 -39.34 -2.98
C GLN A 136 28.29 -40.31 -2.34
N PRO A 137 27.94 -41.59 -2.11
CA PRO A 137 28.88 -42.57 -1.60
C PRO A 137 29.94 -42.89 -2.67
N ALA A 138 31.17 -43.12 -2.20
CA ALA A 138 32.33 -43.46 -3.02
C ALA A 138 32.18 -44.77 -3.79
#